data_AF-A0A538N7X2-F1
#
_entry.id   AF-A0A538N7X2-F1
#
_cell.length_a   1.000
_cell.length_b   1.000
_cell.length_c   1.000
_cell.angle_alpha   90.00
_cell.angle_beta   90.00
_cell.angle_gamma   90.00
#
_symmetry.space_group_name_H-M   'P 1'
#
loop_
_entity.id
_entity.type
_entity.pdbx_description
1 polymer ?
#
loop_
_entity_poly.entity_id
_entity_poly.type
_entity_poly.pdbx_seq_one_letter_code
_entity_poly.pdbx_strand_id
1 'polypeptide(L)' 'MNATLGTQTVEVPKFTDMKLGAATDLAAKRGLVLIVDPAAGTTDDWTITAQDVREGVRVQRSTQVGVTATAPAT' A
#
# COMPACT_ATOMS: atom_id res chain seq x y z
N MET A 1 20.79 -26.13 0.47
CA MET A 1 20.20 -25.15 -0.47
C MET A 1 20.06 -23.84 0.29
N ASN A 2 21.10 -22.98 0.26
CA ASN A 2 21.02 -21.66 0.86
C ASN A 2 20.31 -20.75 -0.16
N ALA A 3 18.99 -20.62 -0.01
CA ALA A 3 18.33 -19.45 -0.55
C ALA A 3 18.84 -18.27 0.27
N THR A 4 19.90 -17.61 -0.21
CA THR A 4 20.17 -16.23 0.17
C THR A 4 18.83 -15.53 0.03
N LEU A 5 18.21 -15.14 1.14
CA LEU A 5 17.10 -14.20 1.16
C LEU A 5 17.69 -12.85 0.74
N GLY A 6 18.20 -12.80 -0.50
CA GLY A 6 18.68 -11.60 -1.14
C GLY A 6 17.50 -10.68 -1.09
N THR A 7 17.68 -9.58 -0.38
CA THR A 7 16.75 -8.49 -0.15
C THR A 7 15.75 -8.38 -1.30
N GLN A 8 14.60 -9.07 -1.19
CA GLN A 8 13.62 -9.08 -2.27
C GLN A 8 12.95 -7.73 -2.24
N THR A 9 13.47 -6.80 -3.03
CA THR A 9 12.90 -5.47 -3.15
C THR A 9 11.72 -5.52 -4.10
N VAL A 10 10.64 -4.87 -3.73
CA VAL A 10 9.43 -4.72 -4.53
C VAL A 10 9.23 -3.24 -4.80
N GLU A 11 8.79 -2.95 -6.01
CA GLU A 11 8.47 -1.58 -6.40
C GLU A 11 7.10 -1.21 -5.83
N VAL A 12 7.03 -0.07 -5.17
CA VAL A 12 5.82 0.45 -4.58
C VAL A 12 4.87 0.88 -5.71
N PRO A 13 3.66 0.29 -5.77
CA PRO A 13 2.65 0.71 -6.73
C PRO A 13 2.16 2.13 -6.47
N LYS A 14 1.56 2.73 -7.49
CA LYS A 14 0.69 3.89 -7.29
C LYS A 14 -0.58 3.42 -6.60
N PHE A 15 -0.78 3.85 -5.35
CA PHE A 15 -2.00 3.64 -4.58
C PHE A 15 -2.90 4.87 -4.59
N THR A 16 -2.33 6.05 -4.80
CA THR A 16 -3.08 7.31 -4.93
C THR A 16 -4.12 7.20 -6.06
N ASP A 17 -5.29 7.81 -5.88
CA ASP A 17 -6.48 7.71 -6.74
C ASP A 17 -7.16 6.32 -6.78
N MET A 18 -6.61 5.30 -6.11
CA MET A 18 -7.24 3.98 -6.01
C MET A 18 -8.18 3.87 -4.82
N LYS A 19 -9.12 2.92 -4.93
CA LYS A 19 -9.94 2.46 -3.80
C LYS A 19 -9.10 1.69 -2.79
N LEU A 20 -9.40 1.89 -1.51
CA LEU A 20 -8.66 1.29 -0.40
C LEU A 20 -8.62 -0.24 -0.48
N GLY A 21 -9.75 -0.87 -0.82
CA GLY A 21 -9.80 -2.33 -0.98
C GLY A 21 -8.92 -2.83 -2.13
N ALA A 22 -8.94 -2.14 -3.27
CA ALA A 22 -8.12 -2.47 -4.43
C ALA A 22 -6.62 -2.27 -4.17
N ALA A 23 -6.26 -1.21 -3.43
CA ALA A 23 -4.89 -0.95 -3.01
C ALA A 23 -4.39 -2.02 -2.03
N THR A 24 -5.24 -2.43 -1.07
CA THR A 24 -4.94 -3.49 -0.10
C THR A 24 -4.64 -4.81 -0.79
N ASP A 25 -5.47 -5.21 -1.76
CA ASP A 25 -5.24 -6.41 -2.56
C ASP A 25 -3.94 -6.32 -3.39
N LEU A 26 -3.67 -5.15 -4.00
CA LEU A 26 -2.45 -4.92 -4.78
C LEU A 26 -1.19 -5.00 -3.91
N ALA A 27 -1.21 -4.40 -2.72
CA ALA A 27 -0.11 -4.48 -1.78
C ALA A 27 0.13 -5.93 -1.33
N ALA A 28 -0.93 -6.66 -0.97
CA ALA A 28 -0.83 -8.07 -0.58
C ALA A 28 -0.22 -8.92 -1.71
N LYS A 29 -0.65 -8.70 -2.97
CA LYS A 29 -0.07 -9.36 -4.16
C LYS A 29 1.41 -9.06 -4.36
N ARG A 30 1.86 -7.87 -3.99
CA ARG A 30 3.29 -7.48 -4.04
C ARG A 30 4.07 -7.91 -2.80
N GLY A 31 3.38 -8.35 -1.73
CA GLY A 31 3.98 -8.64 -0.44
C GLY A 31 4.37 -7.38 0.33
N LEU A 32 3.57 -6.32 0.21
CA LEU A 32 3.67 -5.08 0.97
C LEU A 32 2.60 -5.06 2.06
N VAL A 33 2.86 -4.31 3.14
CA VAL A 33 1.89 -4.10 4.22
C VAL A 33 1.37 -2.67 4.11
N LEU A 34 0.08 -2.49 3.84
CA LEU A 34 -0.54 -1.17 3.83
C LEU A 34 -1.00 -0.79 5.25
N ILE A 35 -0.64 0.40 5.69
CA ILE A 35 -1.10 1.01 6.93
C ILE A 35 -1.98 2.20 6.55
N VAL A 36 -3.24 2.17 6.95
CA VAL A 36 -4.22 3.19 6.58
C VAL A 36 -4.40 4.18 7.72
N ASP A 37 -4.36 5.47 7.40
CA ASP A 37 -4.67 6.56 8.33
C ASP A 37 -5.79 7.46 7.76
N PRO A 38 -6.85 7.75 8.55
CA PRO A 38 -7.19 7.14 9.83
C PRO A 38 -7.61 5.68 9.65
N ALA A 39 -7.19 4.78 10.55
CA ALA A 39 -7.57 3.37 10.50
C ALA A 39 -9.04 3.12 10.94
N ALA A 40 -9.60 4.04 11.71
CA ALA A 40 -10.94 3.89 12.29
C ALA A 40 -12.00 4.41 11.32
N GLY A 41 -12.97 3.56 10.97
CA GLY A 41 -14.10 3.93 10.12
C GLY A 41 -13.79 3.99 8.62
N THR A 42 -12.57 3.64 8.20
CA THR A 42 -12.22 3.45 6.79
C THR A 42 -12.94 2.25 6.21
N THR A 43 -13.59 2.46 5.06
CA THR A 43 -14.19 1.40 4.23
C THR A 43 -13.43 1.24 2.93
N ASP A 44 -13.57 0.07 2.29
CA ASP A 44 -12.92 -0.27 1.02
C ASP A 44 -13.24 0.73 -0.11
N ASP A 45 -14.38 1.41 -0.02
CA ASP A 45 -14.85 2.45 -0.95
C ASP A 45 -14.13 3.79 -0.82
N TRP A 46 -13.29 3.98 0.20
CA TRP A 46 -12.53 5.20 0.38
C TRP A 46 -11.46 5.31 -0.71
N THR A 47 -11.18 6.54 -1.14
CA THR A 47 -10.17 6.82 -2.15
C THR A 47 -8.89 7.23 -1.45
N ILE A 48 -7.77 6.60 -1.82
CA ILE A 48 -6.44 6.97 -1.31
C ILE A 48 -6.04 8.30 -1.94
N THR A 49 -5.79 9.30 -1.11
CA THR A 49 -5.39 10.65 -1.52
C THR A 49 -3.91 10.93 -1.29
N ALA A 50 -3.26 10.16 -0.41
CA ALA A 50 -1.83 10.24 -0.20
C ALA A 50 -1.22 8.87 0.12
N GLN A 51 0.06 8.72 -0.19
CA GLN A 51 0.89 7.59 0.22
C GLN A 51 2.24 8.11 0.73
N ASP A 52 2.71 7.56 1.85
CA ASP A 52 3.98 7.94 2.49
C ASP A 52 5.17 7.59 1.58
N VAL A 53 5.14 6.38 1.02
CA VAL A 53 6.13 5.94 0.05
C VAL A 53 5.61 6.20 -1.36
N ARG A 54 6.36 6.98 -2.13
CA ARG A 54 6.03 7.27 -3.53
C ARG A 54 6.02 6.02 -4.40
N GLU A 55 5.18 6.03 -5.42
CA GLU A 55 5.19 5.04 -6.49
C GLU A 55 6.56 4.96 -7.20
N GLY A 56 6.92 3.77 -7.65
CA GLY A 56 8.21 3.52 -8.30
C GLY A 56 9.39 3.38 -7.35
N VAL A 57 9.22 3.66 -6.04
CA VAL A 57 10.26 3.44 -5.03
C VAL A 57 10.44 1.95 -4.79
N ARG A 58 11.68 1.47 -4.75
CA ARG A 58 12.00 0.09 -4.38
C ARG A 58 12.18 -0.04 -2.88
N VAL A 59 11.29 -0.77 -2.25
CA VAL A 59 11.33 -1.08 -0.81
C VAL A 59 11.51 -2.57 -0.59
N GLN A 60 11.89 -3.00 0.61
CA GLN A 60 11.95 -4.43 0.90
C GLN A 60 10.54 -5.01 0.93
N ARG A 61 10.39 -6.27 0.50
CA ARG A 61 9.14 -7.01 0.72
C ARG A 61 8.86 -7.05 2.23
N SER A 62 7.60 -6.92 2.61
CA SER A 62 7.11 -6.70 3.99
C SER A 62 7.35 -5.30 4.57
N THR A 63 7.79 -4.34 3.76
CA THR A 63 7.80 -2.92 4.18
C THR A 63 6.38 -2.42 4.39
N GLN A 64 6.20 -1.64 5.45
CA GLN A 64 4.96 -0.94 5.72
C GLN A 64 4.89 0.35 4.90
N VAL A 65 3.81 0.53 4.17
CA VAL A 65 3.52 1.73 3.40
C VAL A 65 2.31 2.40 4.03
N GLY A 66 2.52 3.57 4.62
CA GLY A 66 1.44 4.42 5.11
C GLY A 66 0.65 5.01 3.94
N VAL A 67 -0.68 4.98 4.02
CA VAL A 67 -1.57 5.63 3.07
C VAL A 67 -2.65 6.40 3.80
N THR A 68 -3.03 7.54 3.22
CA THR A 68 -4.15 8.35 3.69
C THR A 68 -5.32 8.13 2.75
N ALA A 69 -6.46 7.74 3.32
CA ALA A 69 -7.69 7.54 2.57
C ALA A 69 -8.71 8.61 2.97
N THR A 70 -9.53 9.03 2.00
CA THR A 70 -10.60 10.00 2.21
C THR A 70 -11.92 9.39 1.76
N ALA A 71 -12.97 9.60 2.56
CA ALA A 71 -14.31 9.17 2.22
C ALA A 71 -14.75 9.79 0.89
N PRO A 72 -15.46 9.04 0.03
CA PRO A 72 -16.05 9.62 -1.17
C PRO A 72 -17.02 10.75 -0.77
N ALA A 73 -16.93 11.89 -1.45
CA ALA A 73 -17.91 12.95 -1.30
C ALA A 73 -19.28 12.40 -1.72
N THR A 74 -20.22 12.41 -0.77
CA THR A 74 -21.61 11.97 -0.98
C THR A 74 -22.40 13.01 -1.75
#